data_AF-A0A9D3RMS5-F1
#
_entry.id   AF-A0A9D3RMS5-F1
#
_cell.length_a   1.000
_cell.length_b   1.000
_cell.length_c   1.000
_cell.angle_alpha   90.00
_cell.angle_beta   90.00
_cell.angle_gamma   90.00
#
_symmetry.space_group_name_H-M   'P 1'
#
loop_
_entity.id
_entity.type
_entity.pdbx_description
1 polymer ?
#
loop_
_entity_poly.entity_id
_entity_poly.type
_entity_poly.pdbx_seq_one_letter_code
_entity_poly.pdbx_strand_id
1 'polypeptide(L)'
;MSEKLPFKVADISLADWGRKAIQIAENEMPGLMKMREKYGPSKPLKGARIAGCLHMTLQTAVLIETLQALGAEVQWSSCNIFSTQDHAAAAIAKAGFPVYAWKGETDEEYIWCIEQTIYFKDGQPLNMILDDGGDLTNLVHQKYPKLLAGIKGLSEETTTGVHNLYKMLKKGELKVPAINVNDSVTKSKFDNLYGCRESLIDGIKRATDVMIAGKVAVVAGYGDVGKGCVQALRGFGARVIVTEIDPINALQAAMEWRGVTTMDEASKEGNIFVTTTGCEDILMGRHFENMKDDAIVCNIGHFDCEIDVKWLNENAAEKINIKPQVDRYRLKSGRHVILLAEGRLVNLGCAMGHPSFVMSNSFTNQVLAQIELWTNTSKYPLGVYFLPKKLDEEVAAAHLDKLGVKLTKLSDKQAKYLGIPQTGPFKPDHYRY
;
A
#
# COMPACT_ATOMS: atom_id res chain seq x y z
N MET A 1 -9.96 -26.09 23.62
CA MET A 1 -9.51 -25.06 22.66
C MET A 1 -8.01 -25.23 22.56
N SER A 2 -7.46 -25.44 21.36
CA SER A 2 -6.00 -25.45 21.20
C SER A 2 -5.46 -24.12 21.70
N GLU A 3 -4.32 -24.16 22.39
CA GLU A 3 -3.68 -22.98 22.96
C GLU A 3 -3.26 -22.04 21.83
N LYS A 4 -3.87 -20.84 21.77
CA LYS A 4 -3.58 -19.85 20.72
C LYS A 4 -2.12 -19.40 20.88
N LEU A 5 -1.34 -19.45 19.79
CA LEU A 5 0.03 -18.94 19.81
C LEU A 5 0.04 -17.45 20.17
N PRO A 6 1.01 -16.96 20.97
CA PRO A 6 1.10 -15.54 21.27
C PRO A 6 1.48 -14.70 20.05
N PHE A 7 2.29 -15.26 19.15
CA PHE A 7 2.73 -14.72 17.87
C PHE A 7 3.33 -15.84 17.00
N LYS A 8 3.55 -15.62 15.71
CA LYS A 8 4.38 -16.47 14.84
C LYS A 8 5.15 -15.60 13.84
N VAL A 9 6.47 -15.61 13.94
CA VAL A 9 7.41 -14.84 13.10
C VAL A 9 8.56 -15.72 12.65
N ALA A 10 9.30 -15.32 11.60
CA ALA A 10 10.40 -16.13 11.07
C ALA A 10 11.52 -16.41 12.10
N ASP A 11 12.04 -15.35 12.72
CA ASP A 11 13.11 -15.45 13.72
C ASP A 11 13.02 -14.31 14.73
N ILE A 12 12.69 -14.65 15.98
CA ILE A 12 12.57 -13.68 17.08
C ILE A 12 13.92 -13.04 17.46
N SER A 13 15.05 -13.66 17.10
CA SER A 13 16.40 -13.15 17.39
C SER A 13 16.70 -11.83 16.67
N LEU A 14 15.98 -11.54 15.59
CA LEU A 14 16.11 -10.31 14.79
C LEU A 14 15.56 -9.04 15.48
N ALA A 15 14.88 -9.20 16.62
CA ALA A 15 14.14 -8.11 17.27
C ALA A 15 15.01 -6.90 17.66
N ASP A 16 16.28 -7.09 18.04
CA ASP A 16 17.15 -5.97 18.42
C ASP A 16 17.60 -5.14 17.22
N TRP A 17 17.78 -5.78 16.06
CA TRP A 17 17.96 -5.07 14.79
C TRP A 17 16.67 -4.34 14.41
N GLY A 18 15.53 -5.03 14.46
CA GLY A 18 14.22 -4.45 14.21
C GLY A 18 13.96 -3.20 15.03
N ARG A 19 14.23 -3.23 16.35
CA ARG A 19 14.06 -2.08 17.23
C ARG A 19 14.90 -0.87 16.81
N LYS A 20 16.17 -1.09 16.46
CA LYS A 20 17.05 -0.01 15.96
C LYS A 20 16.52 0.59 14.66
N ALA A 21 16.03 -0.24 13.75
CA ALA A 21 15.47 0.22 12.48
C ALA A 21 14.13 0.96 12.67
N ILE A 22 13.27 0.51 13.61
CA ILE A 22 12.04 1.21 13.99
C ILE A 22 12.36 2.61 14.54
N GLN A 23 13.38 2.76 15.39
CA GLN A 23 13.78 4.08 15.92
C GLN A 23 14.22 5.05 14.81
N ILE A 24 14.88 4.55 13.77
CA ILE A 24 15.21 5.37 12.59
C ILE A 24 13.94 5.76 11.83
N ALA A 25 13.01 4.80 11.65
CA ALA A 25 11.74 5.07 10.99
C ALA A 25 10.89 6.09 11.75
N GLU A 26 10.81 6.03 13.09
CA GLU A 26 10.09 7.00 13.92
C GLU A 26 10.54 8.45 13.66
N ASN A 27 11.84 8.67 13.49
CA ASN A 27 12.37 10.00 13.17
C ASN A 27 11.94 10.50 11.78
N GLU A 28 11.68 9.60 10.84
CA GLU A 28 11.15 9.90 9.52
C GLU A 28 9.62 9.82 9.44
N MET A 29 8.92 9.57 10.55
CA MET A 29 7.46 9.47 10.59
C MET A 29 6.81 10.54 11.48
N PRO A 30 7.01 11.84 11.17
CA PRO A 30 6.59 12.93 12.05
C PRO A 30 5.08 12.97 12.28
N GLY A 31 4.27 12.55 11.30
CA GLY A 31 2.82 12.48 11.45
C GLY A 31 2.37 11.54 12.55
N LEU A 32 2.88 10.30 12.55
CA LEU A 32 2.58 9.32 13.60
C LEU A 32 3.11 9.78 14.96
N MET A 33 4.32 10.36 15.01
CA MET A 33 4.86 10.91 16.25
C MET A 33 3.99 12.04 16.80
N LYS A 34 3.45 12.90 15.93
CA LYS A 34 2.50 13.95 16.32
C LYS A 34 1.19 13.38 16.83
N MET A 35 0.69 12.28 16.26
CA MET A 35 -0.49 11.58 16.79
C MET A 35 -0.26 11.05 18.20
N ARG A 36 0.92 10.45 18.46
CA ARG A 36 1.30 9.99 19.81
C ARG A 36 1.35 11.16 20.80
N GLU A 37 1.97 12.28 20.43
CA GLU A 37 2.06 13.48 21.27
C GLU A 37 0.67 14.07 21.58
N LYS A 38 -0.16 14.25 20.55
CA LYS A 38 -1.46 14.92 20.65
C LYS A 38 -2.53 14.06 21.34
N TYR A 39 -2.61 12.78 21.00
CA TYR A 39 -3.71 11.89 21.41
C TYR A 39 -3.30 10.83 22.43
N GLY A 40 -2.00 10.60 22.65
CA GLY A 40 -1.50 9.64 23.64
C GLY A 40 -2.02 9.88 25.06
N PRO A 41 -2.09 11.12 25.57
CA PRO A 41 -2.59 11.38 26.92
C PRO A 41 -4.07 11.05 27.12
N SER A 42 -4.92 11.27 26.11
CA SER A 42 -6.37 11.04 26.20
C SER A 42 -6.79 9.61 25.87
N LYS A 43 -5.90 8.82 25.25
CA LYS A 43 -6.14 7.41 24.86
C LYS A 43 -7.47 7.21 24.13
N PRO A 44 -7.71 7.91 22.99
CA PRO A 44 -9.01 7.90 22.33
C PRO A 44 -9.44 6.52 21.84
N LEU A 45 -8.50 5.60 21.59
CA LEU A 45 -8.77 4.25 21.13
C LEU A 45 -8.93 3.23 22.28
N LYS A 46 -9.04 3.69 23.54
CA LYS A 46 -9.26 2.78 24.67
C LYS A 46 -10.49 1.90 24.43
N GLY A 47 -10.29 0.58 24.50
CA GLY A 47 -11.31 -0.44 24.27
C GLY A 47 -11.48 -0.88 22.82
N ALA A 48 -10.79 -0.23 21.87
CA ALA A 48 -10.70 -0.71 20.50
C ALA A 48 -9.81 -1.97 20.47
N ARG A 49 -10.26 -2.99 19.74
CA ARG A 49 -9.57 -4.24 19.43
C ARG A 49 -9.41 -4.31 17.93
N ILE A 50 -8.27 -3.80 17.46
CA ILE A 50 -7.98 -3.59 16.03
C ILE A 50 -7.27 -4.83 15.49
N ALA A 51 -7.93 -5.51 14.56
CA ALA A 51 -7.26 -6.49 13.71
C ALA A 51 -6.72 -5.76 12.47
N GLY A 52 -5.41 -5.84 12.26
CA GLY A 52 -4.71 -5.23 11.12
C GLY A 52 -4.29 -6.28 10.09
N CYS A 53 -4.61 -6.05 8.82
CA CYS A 53 -4.10 -6.81 7.69
C CYS A 53 -3.42 -5.84 6.70
N LEU A 54 -2.11 -5.68 6.87
CA LEU A 54 -1.30 -4.72 6.13
C LEU A 54 0.16 -5.20 6.16
N HIS A 55 0.91 -4.96 5.08
CA HIS A 55 2.34 -5.28 4.96
C HIS A 55 3.11 -5.10 6.29
N MET A 56 3.70 -6.18 6.82
CA MET A 56 4.39 -6.15 8.12
C MET A 56 5.82 -5.60 7.97
N THR A 57 5.93 -4.28 7.83
CA THR A 57 7.19 -3.54 7.63
C THR A 57 7.63 -2.74 8.86
N LEU A 58 8.80 -2.11 8.80
CA LEU A 58 9.25 -1.14 9.81
C LEU A 58 8.28 0.03 9.99
N GLN A 59 7.70 0.53 8.90
CA GLN A 59 6.74 1.63 8.96
C GLN A 59 5.45 1.19 9.66
N THR A 60 4.99 -0.03 9.37
CA THR A 60 3.80 -0.61 9.98
C THR A 60 4.02 -0.90 11.46
N ALA A 61 5.23 -1.28 11.86
CA ALA A 61 5.60 -1.39 13.28
C ALA A 61 5.39 -0.06 14.04
N VAL A 62 5.75 1.08 13.42
CA VAL A 62 5.48 2.42 14.02
C VAL A 62 3.98 2.72 14.11
N LEU A 63 3.19 2.31 13.11
CA LEU A 63 1.72 2.41 13.14
C LEU A 63 1.13 1.57 14.29
N ILE A 64 1.49 0.29 14.42
CA ILE A 64 1.03 -0.62 15.48
C ILE A 64 1.29 0.00 16.86
N GLU A 65 2.52 0.43 17.11
CA GLU A 65 2.90 1.05 18.38
C GLU A 65 2.17 2.39 18.62
N THR A 66 1.82 3.12 17.55
CA THR A 66 1.01 4.34 17.65
C THR A 66 -0.43 4.03 18.06
N LEU A 67 -1.08 3.04 17.46
CA LEU A 67 -2.43 2.61 17.84
C LEU A 67 -2.48 2.17 19.31
N GLN A 68 -1.48 1.42 19.76
CA GLN A 68 -1.33 1.02 21.17
C GLN A 68 -1.07 2.22 22.09
N ALA A 69 -0.23 3.18 21.66
CA ALA A 69 0.01 4.42 22.40
C ALA A 69 -1.27 5.26 22.52
N LEU A 70 -2.23 5.10 21.62
CA LEU A 70 -3.56 5.72 21.68
C LEU A 70 -4.61 4.89 22.43
N GLY A 71 -4.24 3.73 22.96
CA GLY A 71 -5.06 2.92 23.87
C GLY A 71 -5.74 1.70 23.25
N ALA A 72 -5.53 1.41 21.97
CA ALA A 72 -6.07 0.21 21.34
C ALA A 72 -5.33 -1.06 21.83
N GLU A 73 -6.03 -2.19 21.81
CA GLU A 73 -5.40 -3.51 21.71
C GLU A 73 -5.26 -3.85 20.22
N VAL A 74 -4.12 -4.41 19.81
CA VAL A 74 -3.79 -4.62 18.39
C VAL A 74 -3.30 -6.05 18.15
N GLN A 75 -3.80 -6.69 17.10
CA GLN A 75 -3.25 -7.94 16.55
C GLN A 75 -3.03 -7.77 15.04
N TRP A 76 -2.00 -8.40 14.49
CA TRP A 76 -1.55 -8.08 13.13
C TRP A 76 -1.19 -9.29 12.28
N SER A 77 -1.49 -9.19 10.99
CA SER A 77 -1.07 -10.07 9.89
C SER A 77 -0.62 -9.24 8.69
N SER A 78 0.23 -9.81 7.84
CA SER A 78 0.60 -9.18 6.56
C SER A 78 -0.55 -9.32 5.54
N CYS A 79 -0.66 -8.40 4.57
CA CYS A 79 -1.56 -8.52 3.42
C CYS A 79 -0.86 -9.05 2.14
N ASN A 80 0.42 -9.43 2.25
CA ASN A 80 1.16 -10.02 1.14
C ASN A 80 2.30 -10.92 1.62
N ILE A 81 2.36 -12.13 1.05
CA ILE A 81 3.27 -13.22 1.41
C ILE A 81 4.76 -12.87 1.31
N PHE A 82 5.15 -11.86 0.52
CA PHE A 82 6.56 -11.47 0.33
C PHE A 82 6.90 -10.12 0.95
N SER A 83 5.94 -9.40 1.53
CA SER A 83 6.15 -8.03 1.98
C SER A 83 6.68 -7.89 3.40
N THR A 84 6.57 -8.95 4.21
CA THR A 84 7.02 -8.93 5.60
C THR A 84 8.51 -8.66 5.69
N GLN A 85 8.88 -7.75 6.59
CA GLN A 85 10.26 -7.52 7.00
C GLN A 85 10.46 -8.22 8.34
N ASP A 86 11.10 -9.40 8.32
CA ASP A 86 11.11 -10.30 9.49
C ASP A 86 11.70 -9.67 10.76
N HIS A 87 12.67 -8.76 10.62
CA HIS A 87 13.22 -8.01 11.75
C HIS A 87 12.20 -7.03 12.37
N ALA A 88 11.32 -6.42 11.56
CA ALA A 88 10.22 -5.60 12.07
C ALA A 88 9.18 -6.46 12.81
N ALA A 89 8.78 -7.60 12.21
CA ALA A 89 7.87 -8.55 12.84
C ALA A 89 8.42 -9.08 14.18
N ALA A 90 9.71 -9.43 14.23
CA ALA A 90 10.38 -9.86 15.45
C ALA A 90 10.38 -8.78 16.55
N ALA A 91 10.62 -7.52 16.19
CA ALA A 91 10.61 -6.42 17.16
C ALA A 91 9.21 -6.16 17.75
N ILE A 92 8.17 -6.29 16.92
CA ILE A 92 6.76 -6.19 17.35
C ILE A 92 6.38 -7.38 18.24
N ALA A 93 6.73 -8.61 17.85
CA ALA A 93 6.53 -9.80 18.67
C ALA A 93 7.23 -9.68 20.05
N LYS A 94 8.50 -9.27 20.07
CA LYS A 94 9.27 -9.07 21.32
C LYS A 94 8.70 -7.96 22.20
N ALA A 95 8.06 -6.94 21.62
CA ALA A 95 7.34 -5.91 22.36
C ALA A 95 5.99 -6.38 22.94
N GLY A 96 5.60 -7.64 22.70
CA GLY A 96 4.42 -8.27 23.29
C GLY A 96 3.16 -8.19 22.43
N PHE A 97 3.26 -7.73 21.18
CA PHE A 97 2.14 -7.68 20.25
C PHE A 97 1.92 -9.04 19.58
N PRO A 98 0.66 -9.51 19.45
CA PRO A 98 0.36 -10.67 18.61
C PRO A 98 0.51 -10.34 17.12
N VAL A 99 1.59 -10.83 16.53
CA VAL A 99 1.88 -10.70 15.09
C VAL A 99 2.08 -12.08 14.48
N TYR A 100 1.44 -12.31 13.33
CA TYR A 100 1.49 -13.56 12.57
C TYR A 100 1.88 -13.19 11.14
N ALA A 101 3.19 -13.13 10.90
CA ALA A 101 3.74 -12.70 9.62
C ALA A 101 5.19 -13.13 9.45
N TRP A 102 5.56 -13.63 8.27
CA TRP A 102 6.95 -13.82 7.84
C TRP A 102 7.08 -13.65 6.33
N LYS A 103 8.30 -13.44 5.84
CA LYS A 103 8.54 -13.37 4.39
C LYS A 103 8.56 -14.79 3.81
N GLY A 104 7.80 -15.00 2.73
CA GLY A 104 7.70 -16.29 2.04
C GLY A 104 6.64 -17.22 2.64
N GLU A 105 5.54 -16.67 3.15
CA GLU A 105 4.35 -17.46 3.50
C GLU A 105 3.82 -18.24 2.29
N THR A 106 3.30 -19.44 2.54
CA THR A 106 2.39 -20.11 1.58
C THR A 106 1.00 -19.48 1.63
N ASP A 107 0.17 -19.70 0.62
CA ASP A 107 -1.22 -19.18 0.61
C ASP A 107 -2.06 -19.70 1.79
N GLU A 108 -1.82 -20.95 2.23
CA GLU A 108 -2.51 -21.52 3.40
C GLU A 108 -2.07 -20.83 4.70
N GLU A 109 -0.77 -20.55 4.84
CA GLU A 109 -0.22 -19.84 5.98
C GLU A 109 -0.69 -18.39 6.04
N TYR A 110 -0.78 -17.72 4.89
CA TYR A 110 -1.31 -16.37 4.75
C TYR A 110 -2.72 -16.24 5.33
N ILE A 111 -3.63 -17.11 4.88
CA ILE A 111 -5.01 -17.12 5.40
C ILE A 111 -5.00 -17.46 6.90
N TRP A 112 -4.21 -18.45 7.32
CA TRP A 112 -4.09 -18.81 8.73
C TRP A 112 -3.63 -17.62 9.61
N CYS A 113 -2.68 -16.81 9.13
CA CYS A 113 -2.19 -15.61 9.81
C CYS A 113 -3.31 -14.60 10.04
N ILE A 114 -4.13 -14.32 9.01
CA ILE A 114 -5.29 -13.41 9.12
C ILE A 114 -6.27 -13.95 10.17
N GLU A 115 -6.55 -15.26 10.18
CA GLU A 115 -7.46 -15.88 11.15
C GLU A 115 -6.99 -15.74 12.60
N GLN A 116 -5.68 -15.69 12.85
CA GLN A 116 -5.15 -15.50 14.19
C GLN A 116 -5.44 -14.10 14.76
N THR A 117 -5.80 -13.13 13.93
CA THR A 117 -6.10 -11.75 14.36
C THR A 117 -7.55 -11.56 14.84
N ILE A 118 -8.43 -12.54 14.61
CA ILE A 118 -9.89 -12.40 14.81
C ILE A 118 -10.31 -12.32 16.29
N TYR A 119 -9.71 -13.14 17.15
CA TYR A 119 -10.03 -13.21 18.58
C TYR A 119 -8.88 -12.69 19.43
N PHE A 120 -9.14 -11.85 20.42
CA PHE A 120 -8.15 -11.27 21.33
C PHE A 120 -7.91 -12.17 22.56
N LYS A 121 -6.93 -11.81 23.38
CA LYS A 121 -6.45 -12.64 24.51
C LYS A 121 -7.54 -12.95 25.54
N ASP A 122 -8.51 -12.06 25.72
CA ASP A 122 -9.67 -12.22 26.60
C ASP A 122 -10.81 -13.04 25.96
N GLY A 123 -10.59 -13.57 24.75
CA GLY A 123 -11.59 -14.29 23.97
C GLY A 123 -12.58 -13.39 23.23
N GLN A 124 -12.48 -12.07 23.36
CA GLN A 124 -13.36 -11.15 22.66
C GLN A 124 -12.97 -11.04 21.19
N PRO A 125 -13.93 -10.94 20.25
CA PRO A 125 -13.61 -10.72 18.85
C PRO A 125 -13.12 -9.30 18.60
N LEU A 126 -12.46 -9.09 17.45
CA LEU A 126 -12.17 -7.76 16.93
C LEU A 126 -13.43 -6.87 16.93
N ASN A 127 -13.24 -5.57 17.12
CA ASN A 127 -14.31 -4.58 17.00
C ASN A 127 -13.97 -3.42 16.06
N MET A 128 -12.79 -3.47 15.43
CA MET A 128 -12.28 -2.54 14.43
C MET A 128 -11.41 -3.32 13.43
N ILE A 129 -11.48 -2.95 12.15
CA ILE A 129 -10.62 -3.49 11.09
C ILE A 129 -9.75 -2.35 10.55
N LEU A 130 -8.46 -2.63 10.35
CA LEU A 130 -7.55 -1.80 9.55
C LEU A 130 -7.02 -2.68 8.42
N ASP A 131 -7.32 -2.32 7.19
CA ASP A 131 -7.15 -3.22 6.04
C ASP A 131 -6.39 -2.55 4.88
N ASP A 132 -5.69 -3.39 4.13
CA ASP A 132 -4.98 -3.07 2.91
C ASP A 132 -5.26 -4.19 1.91
N GLY A 133 -6.12 -3.91 0.95
CA GLY A 133 -6.54 -4.83 -0.12
C GLY A 133 -7.91 -5.49 0.11
N GLY A 134 -8.41 -5.46 1.35
CA GLY A 134 -9.76 -5.91 1.70
C GLY A 134 -9.86 -7.39 2.10
N ASP A 135 -8.75 -8.11 2.28
CA ASP A 135 -8.75 -9.54 2.58
C ASP A 135 -9.32 -9.84 3.96
N LEU A 136 -8.94 -9.07 4.99
CA LEU A 136 -9.51 -9.23 6.32
C LEU A 136 -11.00 -8.88 6.31
N THR A 137 -11.37 -7.82 5.61
CA THR A 137 -12.77 -7.41 5.43
C THR A 137 -13.58 -8.54 4.78
N ASN A 138 -13.10 -9.11 3.68
CA ASN A 138 -13.77 -10.20 2.98
C ASN A 138 -13.88 -11.46 3.85
N LEU A 139 -12.78 -11.86 4.50
CA LEU A 139 -12.74 -13.02 5.38
C LEU A 139 -13.74 -12.88 6.53
N VAL A 140 -13.83 -11.71 7.16
CA VAL A 140 -14.81 -11.47 8.24
C VAL A 140 -16.24 -11.48 7.71
N HIS A 141 -16.52 -10.84 6.57
CA HIS A 141 -17.87 -10.81 5.98
C HIS A 141 -18.36 -12.20 5.56
N GLN A 142 -17.46 -13.05 5.05
CA GLN A 142 -17.81 -14.35 4.49
C GLN A 142 -17.78 -15.48 5.54
N LYS A 143 -16.71 -15.56 6.34
CA LYS A 143 -16.48 -16.68 7.27
C LYS A 143 -16.94 -16.37 8.70
N TYR A 144 -16.95 -15.10 9.10
CA TYR A 144 -17.32 -14.66 10.46
C TYR A 144 -18.48 -13.65 10.51
N PRO A 145 -19.59 -13.84 9.75
CA PRO A 145 -20.63 -12.83 9.63
C PRO A 145 -21.32 -12.47 10.96
N LYS A 146 -21.29 -13.38 11.94
CA LYS A 146 -21.84 -13.15 13.30
C LYS A 146 -21.07 -12.06 14.06
N LEU A 147 -19.81 -11.80 13.72
CA LEU A 147 -18.97 -10.80 14.38
C LEU A 147 -19.24 -9.38 13.88
N LEU A 148 -19.83 -9.22 12.68
CA LEU A 148 -20.05 -7.93 12.02
C LEU A 148 -20.83 -6.94 12.91
N ALA A 149 -21.80 -7.43 13.68
CA ALA A 149 -22.60 -6.59 14.59
C ALA A 149 -21.77 -5.93 15.72
N GLY A 150 -20.61 -6.50 16.05
CA GLY A 150 -19.70 -5.97 17.07
C GLY A 150 -18.59 -5.06 16.51
N ILE A 151 -18.49 -4.92 15.19
CA ILE A 151 -17.44 -4.13 14.53
C ILE A 151 -17.96 -2.71 14.28
N LYS A 152 -17.30 -1.71 14.85
CA LYS A 152 -17.72 -0.31 14.76
C LYS A 152 -17.29 0.37 13.47
N GLY A 153 -16.27 -0.15 12.80
CA GLY A 153 -15.79 0.43 11.55
C GLY A 153 -14.60 -0.30 10.97
N LEU A 154 -14.34 -0.03 9.69
CA LEU A 154 -13.13 -0.45 9.00
C LEU A 154 -12.48 0.73 8.26
N SER A 155 -11.16 0.78 8.19
CA SER A 155 -10.43 1.75 7.35
C SER A 155 -9.57 1.01 6.33
N GLU A 156 -9.68 1.41 5.06
CA GLU A 156 -9.05 0.72 3.93
C GLU A 156 -8.10 1.65 3.16
N GLU A 157 -6.88 1.19 2.94
CA GLU A 157 -5.77 1.98 2.40
C GLU A 157 -5.69 2.02 0.88
N THR A 158 -6.17 1.00 0.18
CA THR A 158 -5.84 0.81 -1.24
C THR A 158 -7.00 1.06 -2.18
N THR A 159 -6.67 1.48 -3.40
CA THR A 159 -7.65 1.62 -4.49
C THR A 159 -8.46 0.34 -4.68
N THR A 160 -7.81 -0.81 -4.59
CA THR A 160 -8.44 -2.11 -4.82
C THR A 160 -9.41 -2.49 -3.71
N GLY A 161 -8.99 -2.39 -2.45
CA GLY A 161 -9.86 -2.65 -1.31
C GLY A 161 -11.04 -1.68 -1.28
N VAL A 162 -10.82 -0.38 -1.58
CA VAL A 162 -11.89 0.62 -1.69
C VAL A 162 -12.89 0.27 -2.81
N HIS A 163 -12.41 -0.12 -3.98
CA HIS A 163 -13.29 -0.59 -5.06
C HIS A 163 -14.12 -1.81 -4.63
N ASN A 164 -13.54 -2.73 -3.87
CA ASN A 164 -14.27 -3.85 -3.29
C ASN A 164 -15.36 -3.37 -2.31
N LEU A 165 -15.04 -2.43 -1.41
CA LEU A 165 -16.03 -1.85 -0.47
C LEU A 165 -17.21 -1.20 -1.20
N TYR A 166 -16.98 -0.43 -2.26
CA TYR A 166 -18.07 0.14 -3.05
C TYR A 166 -18.90 -0.93 -3.77
N LYS A 167 -18.28 -2.00 -4.28
CA LYS A 167 -18.99 -3.16 -4.88
C LYS A 167 -19.85 -3.86 -3.83
N MET A 168 -19.31 -4.15 -2.65
CA MET A 168 -20.03 -4.77 -1.54
C MET A 168 -21.19 -3.88 -1.09
N LEU A 169 -21.00 -2.56 -0.98
CA LEU A 169 -22.06 -1.62 -0.62
C LEU A 169 -23.19 -1.64 -1.67
N LYS A 170 -22.86 -1.58 -2.96
CA LYS A 170 -23.85 -1.61 -4.05
C LYS A 170 -24.64 -2.92 -4.09
N LYS A 171 -24.03 -4.04 -3.72
CA LYS A 171 -24.69 -5.36 -3.61
C LYS A 171 -25.43 -5.55 -2.28
N GLY A 172 -25.33 -4.61 -1.34
CA GLY A 172 -25.89 -4.76 0.00
C GLY A 172 -25.16 -5.79 0.87
N GLU A 173 -23.95 -6.19 0.49
CA GLU A 173 -23.11 -7.17 1.18
C GLU A 173 -22.29 -6.53 2.31
N LEU A 174 -21.89 -5.25 2.17
CA LEU A 174 -21.16 -4.51 3.21
C LEU A 174 -22.07 -4.34 4.45
N LYS A 175 -21.57 -4.69 5.64
CA LYS A 175 -22.34 -4.62 6.91
C LYS A 175 -21.73 -3.71 7.97
N VAL A 176 -20.58 -3.10 7.69
CA VAL A 176 -19.83 -2.25 8.62
C VAL A 176 -19.50 -0.92 7.91
N PRO A 177 -19.58 0.24 8.58
CA PRO A 177 -19.16 1.51 7.99
C PRO A 177 -17.66 1.51 7.69
N ALA A 178 -17.28 2.11 6.57
CA ALA A 178 -15.91 2.14 6.10
C ALA A 178 -15.40 3.56 5.85
N ILE A 179 -14.16 3.85 6.23
CA ILE A 179 -13.44 5.03 5.72
C ILE A 179 -12.47 4.59 4.63
N ASN A 180 -12.65 5.19 3.46
CA ASN A 180 -11.72 5.18 2.35
C ASN A 180 -10.55 6.12 2.67
N VAL A 181 -9.43 5.52 3.10
CA VAL A 181 -8.17 6.23 3.35
C VAL A 181 -7.40 6.46 2.05
N ASN A 182 -7.56 5.56 1.07
CA ASN A 182 -6.86 5.66 -0.22
C ASN A 182 -7.02 7.03 -0.88
N ASP A 183 -8.25 7.54 -0.90
CA ASP A 183 -8.60 8.76 -1.63
C ASP A 183 -8.47 10.03 -0.78
N SER A 184 -7.96 9.93 0.45
CA SER A 184 -7.39 11.11 1.12
C SER A 184 -6.31 11.71 0.23
N VAL A 185 -6.25 13.03 0.16
CA VAL A 185 -5.26 13.76 -0.63
C VAL A 185 -3.85 13.39 -0.19
N THR A 186 -3.62 13.42 1.12
CA THR A 186 -2.32 13.11 1.72
C THR A 186 -1.93 11.64 1.63
N LYS A 187 -2.85 10.74 1.30
CA LYS A 187 -2.53 9.36 0.96
C LYS A 187 -2.24 9.26 -0.54
N SER A 188 -3.26 9.38 -1.38
CA SER A 188 -3.19 9.16 -2.82
C SER A 188 -2.04 9.89 -3.54
N LYS A 189 -1.80 11.20 -3.27
CA LYS A 189 -0.71 11.94 -3.96
C LYS A 189 0.66 11.80 -3.34
N PHE A 190 0.76 11.21 -2.17
CA PHE A 190 2.05 10.98 -1.54
C PHE A 190 2.46 9.55 -1.76
N ASP A 191 1.68 8.61 -1.22
CA ASP A 191 1.93 7.19 -1.28
C ASP A 191 2.01 6.68 -2.73
N ASN A 192 0.90 6.78 -3.46
CA ASN A 192 0.81 6.18 -4.80
C ASN A 192 1.76 6.88 -5.78
N LEU A 193 1.97 8.19 -5.64
CA LEU A 193 2.82 8.97 -6.55
C LEU A 193 4.28 9.00 -6.11
N TYR A 194 4.58 9.62 -4.98
CA TYR A 194 5.97 9.81 -4.52
C TYR A 194 6.59 8.53 -3.98
N GLY A 195 5.81 7.68 -3.32
CA GLY A 195 6.29 6.38 -2.83
C GLY A 195 6.71 5.45 -3.96
N CYS A 196 5.88 5.29 -4.99
CA CYS A 196 6.22 4.49 -6.17
C CYS A 196 7.36 5.11 -6.99
N ARG A 197 7.44 6.45 -7.05
CA ARG A 197 8.55 7.17 -7.72
C ARG A 197 9.92 6.81 -7.13
N GLU A 198 10.01 6.56 -5.82
CA GLU A 198 11.27 6.15 -5.20
C GLU A 198 11.46 4.63 -5.23
N SER A 199 10.42 3.88 -4.87
CA SER A 199 10.55 2.45 -4.56
C SER A 199 10.52 1.52 -5.79
N LEU A 200 9.97 1.95 -6.93
CA LEU A 200 10.02 1.16 -8.17
C LEU A 200 11.46 0.86 -8.59
N ILE A 201 12.28 1.91 -8.67
CA ILE A 201 13.66 1.79 -9.13
C ILE A 201 14.47 0.98 -8.12
N ASP A 202 14.22 1.13 -6.82
CA ASP A 202 14.87 0.31 -5.79
C ASP A 202 14.60 -1.19 -5.99
N GLY A 203 13.34 -1.57 -6.21
CA GLY A 203 12.96 -2.97 -6.51
C GLY A 203 13.67 -3.52 -7.75
N ILE A 204 13.63 -2.79 -8.86
CA ILE A 204 14.30 -3.20 -10.11
C ILE A 204 15.81 -3.32 -9.89
N LYS A 205 16.42 -2.37 -9.18
CA LYS A 205 17.86 -2.34 -8.93
C LYS A 205 18.32 -3.49 -8.05
N ARG A 206 17.71 -3.71 -6.88
CA ARG A 206 18.09 -4.83 -6.00
C ARG A 206 17.88 -6.18 -6.67
N ALA A 207 16.88 -6.29 -7.55
CA ALA A 207 16.63 -7.51 -8.30
C ALA A 207 17.69 -7.76 -9.38
N THR A 208 18.07 -6.75 -10.16
CA THR A 208 18.77 -6.97 -11.45
C THR A 208 20.07 -6.20 -11.65
N ASP A 209 20.34 -5.20 -10.82
CA ASP A 209 21.45 -4.24 -10.96
C ASP A 209 21.51 -3.53 -12.34
N VAL A 210 20.44 -3.61 -13.13
CA VAL A 210 20.41 -3.18 -14.54
C VAL A 210 20.66 -1.67 -14.68
N MET A 211 21.36 -1.28 -15.73
CA MET A 211 21.45 0.13 -16.13
C MET A 211 20.12 0.58 -16.78
N ILE A 212 19.45 1.54 -16.14
CA ILE A 212 18.19 2.15 -16.60
C ILE A 212 18.41 3.13 -17.76
N ALA A 213 19.48 3.93 -17.69
CA ALA A 213 19.83 4.91 -18.72
C ALA A 213 19.97 4.26 -20.10
N GLY A 214 19.37 4.88 -21.12
CA GLY A 214 19.39 4.41 -22.50
C GLY A 214 18.43 3.25 -22.81
N LYS A 215 17.71 2.72 -21.81
CA LYS A 215 16.66 1.70 -22.03
C LYS A 215 15.35 2.34 -22.47
N VAL A 216 14.53 1.55 -23.16
CA VAL A 216 13.12 1.83 -23.34
C VAL A 216 12.35 1.19 -22.20
N ALA A 217 11.62 1.98 -21.42
CA ALA A 217 10.74 1.48 -20.38
C ALA A 217 9.28 1.70 -20.78
N VAL A 218 8.45 0.67 -20.67
CA VAL A 218 7.02 0.72 -20.95
C VAL A 218 6.28 0.68 -19.64
N VAL A 219 5.43 1.69 -19.39
CA VAL A 219 4.58 1.78 -18.19
C VAL A 219 3.13 1.65 -18.62
N ALA A 220 2.45 0.61 -18.15
CA ALA A 220 1.05 0.40 -18.42
C ALA A 220 0.19 1.05 -17.33
N GLY A 221 -0.57 2.07 -17.70
CA GLY A 221 -1.33 2.93 -16.78
C GLY A 221 -0.57 4.22 -16.45
N TYR A 222 -1.32 5.32 -16.37
CA TYR A 222 -0.83 6.65 -16.05
C TYR A 222 -1.71 7.33 -15.00
N GLY A 223 -2.26 6.55 -14.06
CA GLY A 223 -2.76 7.04 -12.77
C GLY A 223 -1.63 7.56 -11.87
N ASP A 224 -1.88 7.71 -10.57
CA ASP A 224 -0.85 8.25 -9.66
C ASP A 224 0.41 7.38 -9.58
N VAL A 225 0.25 6.06 -9.51
CA VAL A 225 1.37 5.08 -9.54
C VAL A 225 2.16 5.21 -10.84
N GLY A 226 1.48 5.14 -12.00
CA GLY A 226 2.09 5.27 -13.31
C GLY A 226 2.84 6.59 -13.48
N LYS A 227 2.25 7.72 -13.05
CA LYS A 227 2.91 9.04 -13.06
C LYS A 227 4.22 9.03 -12.27
N GLY A 228 4.24 8.44 -11.08
CA GLY A 228 5.44 8.32 -10.25
C GLY A 228 6.51 7.45 -10.92
N CYS A 229 6.10 6.31 -11.47
CA CYS A 229 6.96 5.36 -12.18
C CYS A 229 7.61 5.99 -13.41
N VAL A 230 6.83 6.69 -14.24
CA VAL A 230 7.32 7.39 -15.43
C VAL A 230 8.33 8.46 -15.02
N GLN A 231 8.05 9.26 -13.99
CA GLN A 231 8.98 10.28 -13.52
C GLN A 231 10.31 9.67 -13.04
N ALA A 232 10.28 8.55 -12.32
CA ALA A 232 11.46 7.86 -11.81
C ALA A 232 12.35 7.33 -12.95
N LEU A 233 11.75 6.57 -13.87
CA LEU A 233 12.45 5.97 -15.01
C LEU A 233 13.09 7.04 -15.91
N ARG A 234 12.37 8.15 -16.16
CA ARG A 234 12.92 9.29 -16.91
C ARG A 234 14.05 9.98 -16.16
N GLY A 235 13.93 10.15 -14.84
CA GLY A 235 14.98 10.72 -14.00
C GLY A 235 16.30 9.95 -14.07
N PHE A 236 16.23 8.63 -14.31
CA PHE A 236 17.38 7.76 -14.56
C PHE A 236 17.78 7.63 -16.04
N GLY A 237 17.18 8.40 -16.95
CA GLY A 237 17.57 8.48 -18.37
C GLY A 237 16.96 7.41 -19.28
N ALA A 238 15.86 6.75 -18.88
CA ALA A 238 15.12 5.87 -19.78
C ALA A 238 14.21 6.67 -20.74
N ARG A 239 14.04 6.17 -21.96
CA ARG A 239 12.94 6.59 -22.85
C ARG A 239 11.67 5.87 -22.41
N VAL A 240 10.68 6.60 -21.94
CA VAL A 240 9.46 5.99 -21.39
C VAL A 240 8.31 6.04 -22.41
N ILE A 241 7.63 4.90 -22.57
CA ILE A 241 6.40 4.74 -23.35
C ILE A 241 5.26 4.44 -22.36
N VAL A 242 4.11 5.04 -22.58
CA VAL A 242 2.90 4.85 -21.76
C VAL A 242 1.83 4.14 -22.58
N THR A 243 1.07 3.26 -21.93
CA THR A 243 -0.21 2.74 -22.47
C THR A 243 -1.34 3.16 -21.56
N GLU A 244 -2.44 3.65 -22.12
CA GLU A 244 -3.59 4.12 -21.35
C GLU A 244 -4.91 3.86 -22.08
N ILE A 245 -5.96 3.62 -21.28
CA ILE A 245 -7.34 3.49 -21.73
C ILE A 245 -8.13 4.78 -21.46
N ASP A 246 -7.74 5.57 -20.46
CA ASP A 246 -8.42 6.82 -20.12
C ASP A 246 -7.85 7.97 -20.96
N PRO A 247 -8.66 8.64 -21.80
CA PRO A 247 -8.17 9.73 -22.65
C PRO A 247 -7.67 10.94 -21.86
N ILE A 248 -8.13 11.17 -20.62
CA ILE A 248 -7.64 12.25 -19.75
C ILE A 248 -6.21 11.93 -19.30
N ASN A 249 -5.97 10.71 -18.80
CA ASN A 249 -4.63 10.30 -18.39
C ASN A 249 -3.68 10.18 -19.58
N ALA A 250 -4.15 9.68 -20.73
CA ALA A 250 -3.38 9.65 -21.97
C ALA A 250 -3.00 11.05 -22.44
N LEU A 251 -3.93 12.02 -22.39
CA LEU A 251 -3.63 13.41 -22.73
C LEU A 251 -2.63 14.03 -21.74
N GLN A 252 -2.76 13.77 -20.44
CA GLN A 252 -1.76 14.19 -19.45
C GLN A 252 -0.37 13.64 -19.78
N ALA A 253 -0.26 12.33 -20.08
CA ALA A 253 1.01 11.74 -20.50
C ALA A 253 1.55 12.41 -21.76
N ALA A 254 0.69 12.66 -22.76
CA ALA A 254 1.04 13.32 -24.01
C ALA A 254 1.54 14.77 -23.82
N MET A 255 0.96 15.49 -22.86
CA MET A 255 1.33 16.88 -22.53
C MET A 255 2.66 16.95 -21.75
N GLU A 256 2.99 15.92 -20.98
CA GLU A 256 4.30 15.78 -20.31
C GLU A 256 5.37 15.22 -21.27
N TRP A 257 4.98 14.47 -22.32
CA TRP A 257 5.87 13.79 -23.26
C TRP A 257 5.19 13.16 -24.50
N ARG A 258 5.93 12.98 -25.61
CA ARG A 258 5.48 12.18 -26.78
C ARG A 258 5.78 10.69 -26.60
N GLY A 259 4.77 9.86 -26.30
CA GLY A 259 4.97 8.41 -26.27
C GLY A 259 3.82 7.62 -25.66
N VAL A 260 2.59 7.86 -26.12
CA VAL A 260 1.42 7.06 -25.74
C VAL A 260 1.03 6.15 -26.91
N THR A 261 0.99 4.85 -26.68
CA THR A 261 0.61 3.84 -27.70
C THR A 261 0.01 2.60 -27.03
N THR A 262 -0.28 1.54 -27.78
CA THR A 262 -0.80 0.27 -27.26
C THR A 262 0.32 -0.65 -26.76
N MET A 263 -0.02 -1.60 -25.89
CA MET A 263 0.94 -2.62 -25.44
C MET A 263 1.40 -3.53 -26.59
N ASP A 264 0.52 -3.81 -27.56
CA ASP A 264 0.87 -4.60 -28.75
C ASP A 264 2.04 -3.96 -29.52
N GLU A 265 2.07 -2.63 -29.65
CA GLU A 265 3.20 -1.92 -30.28
C GLU A 265 4.39 -1.78 -29.33
N ALA A 266 4.14 -1.36 -28.08
CA ALA A 266 5.20 -1.12 -27.11
C ALA A 266 6.01 -2.38 -26.73
N SER A 267 5.39 -3.57 -26.79
CA SER A 267 6.03 -4.86 -26.51
C SER A 267 7.24 -5.14 -27.40
N LYS A 268 7.26 -4.60 -28.62
CA LYS A 268 8.34 -4.77 -29.60
C LYS A 268 9.57 -3.90 -29.27
N GLU A 269 9.40 -2.85 -28.47
CA GLU A 269 10.43 -1.85 -28.19
C GLU A 269 11.01 -1.93 -26.77
N GLY A 270 10.19 -2.33 -25.79
CA GLY A 270 10.53 -2.26 -24.38
C GLY A 270 11.70 -3.14 -23.97
N ASN A 271 12.53 -2.60 -23.07
CA ASN A 271 13.53 -3.35 -22.31
C ASN A 271 13.07 -3.60 -20.86
N ILE A 272 12.24 -2.70 -20.32
CA ILE A 272 11.68 -2.77 -18.98
C ILE A 272 10.17 -2.55 -19.12
N PHE A 273 9.37 -3.40 -18.50
CA PHE A 273 7.92 -3.32 -18.49
C PHE A 273 7.41 -3.23 -17.05
N VAL A 274 6.61 -2.21 -16.77
CA VAL A 274 6.03 -1.95 -15.46
C VAL A 274 4.52 -1.83 -15.59
N THR A 275 3.78 -2.72 -14.93
CA THR A 275 2.30 -2.68 -14.91
C THR A 275 1.82 -1.94 -13.67
N THR A 276 0.91 -0.97 -13.87
CA THR A 276 0.40 -0.06 -12.80
C THR A 276 -1.12 0.18 -12.92
N THR A 277 -1.87 -0.75 -13.49
CA THR A 277 -3.25 -0.50 -13.94
C THR A 277 -4.31 -0.89 -12.91
N GLY A 278 -4.01 -1.86 -12.04
CA GLY A 278 -5.01 -2.55 -11.23
C GLY A 278 -6.01 -3.37 -12.05
N CYS A 279 -5.67 -3.73 -13.28
CA CYS A 279 -6.52 -4.44 -14.24
C CYS A 279 -5.83 -5.73 -14.71
N GLU A 280 -6.62 -6.76 -15.03
CA GLU A 280 -6.12 -8.03 -15.55
C GLU A 280 -5.69 -7.94 -17.02
N ASP A 281 -4.94 -8.94 -17.47
CA ASP A 281 -4.58 -9.19 -18.88
C ASP A 281 -3.78 -8.09 -19.59
N ILE A 282 -2.88 -7.41 -18.88
CA ILE A 282 -2.06 -6.33 -19.44
C ILE A 282 -0.86 -6.88 -20.22
N LEU A 283 -0.13 -7.84 -19.66
CA LEU A 283 0.99 -8.51 -20.31
C LEU A 283 0.69 -9.99 -20.54
N MET A 284 0.42 -10.34 -21.80
CA MET A 284 -0.01 -11.67 -22.23
C MET A 284 1.09 -12.36 -23.05
N GLY A 285 0.91 -13.66 -23.32
CA GLY A 285 1.80 -14.47 -24.18
C GLY A 285 2.26 -13.78 -25.46
N ARG A 286 1.30 -13.22 -26.23
CA ARG A 286 1.59 -12.49 -27.48
C ARG A 286 2.53 -11.29 -27.31
N HIS A 287 2.58 -10.68 -26.12
CA HIS A 287 3.49 -9.58 -25.82
C HIS A 287 4.89 -10.14 -25.50
N PHE A 288 4.99 -11.19 -24.66
CA PHE A 288 6.27 -11.83 -24.32
C PHE A 288 7.00 -12.34 -25.56
N GLU A 289 6.27 -12.90 -26.52
CA GLU A 289 6.83 -13.36 -27.79
C GLU A 289 7.49 -12.23 -28.61
N ASN A 290 7.06 -10.98 -28.44
CA ASN A 290 7.61 -9.82 -29.14
C ASN A 290 8.72 -9.10 -28.37
N MET A 291 8.93 -9.41 -27.10
CA MET A 291 9.90 -8.73 -26.27
C MET A 291 11.34 -8.95 -26.73
N LYS A 292 12.18 -7.94 -26.47
CA LYS A 292 13.63 -8.04 -26.62
C LYS A 292 14.19 -9.10 -25.68
N ASP A 293 15.37 -9.63 -26.04
CA ASP A 293 16.09 -10.57 -25.17
C ASP A 293 16.43 -9.89 -23.83
N ASP A 294 16.25 -10.64 -22.75
CA ASP A 294 16.36 -10.18 -21.36
C ASP A 294 15.51 -8.95 -21.01
N ALA A 295 14.30 -8.85 -21.59
CA ALA A 295 13.33 -7.87 -21.14
C ALA A 295 12.97 -8.12 -19.66
N ILE A 296 13.02 -7.06 -18.85
CA ILE A 296 12.63 -7.09 -17.44
C ILE A 296 11.15 -6.77 -17.33
N VAL A 297 10.40 -7.63 -16.65
CA VAL A 297 8.95 -7.51 -16.47
C VAL A 297 8.64 -7.51 -14.98
N CYS A 298 7.92 -6.48 -14.53
CA CYS A 298 7.50 -6.36 -13.13
C CYS A 298 6.15 -5.67 -12.98
N ASN A 299 5.49 -5.95 -11.87
CA ASN A 299 4.23 -5.33 -11.48
C ASN A 299 4.43 -4.46 -10.24
N ILE A 300 3.78 -3.30 -10.21
CA ILE A 300 3.68 -2.46 -9.01
C ILE A 300 2.22 -2.02 -8.74
N GLY A 301 1.26 -2.58 -9.47
CA GLY A 301 -0.15 -2.59 -9.11
C GLY A 301 -0.49 -3.69 -8.09
N HIS A 302 -1.65 -3.58 -7.45
CA HIS A 302 -1.94 -4.28 -6.20
C HIS A 302 -1.96 -5.82 -6.30
N PHE A 303 -2.57 -6.39 -7.35
CA PHE A 303 -2.70 -7.85 -7.52
C PHE A 303 -1.80 -8.42 -8.61
N ASP A 304 -1.49 -9.72 -8.54
CA ASP A 304 -0.67 -10.49 -9.46
C ASP A 304 -1.40 -10.95 -10.74
N CYS A 305 -2.45 -10.23 -11.13
CA CYS A 305 -3.26 -10.53 -12.33
C CYS A 305 -2.93 -9.66 -13.54
N GLU A 306 -2.10 -8.62 -13.41
CA GLU A 306 -1.75 -7.76 -14.55
C GLU A 306 -0.85 -8.48 -15.58
N ILE A 307 -0.13 -9.52 -15.13
CA ILE A 307 0.87 -10.25 -15.91
C ILE A 307 0.45 -11.71 -15.96
N ASP A 308 0.38 -12.28 -17.17
CA ASP A 308 0.08 -13.71 -17.36
C ASP A 308 1.33 -14.57 -17.05
N VAL A 309 1.65 -14.69 -15.77
CA VAL A 309 2.77 -15.49 -15.25
C VAL A 309 2.52 -16.99 -15.51
N LYS A 310 1.26 -17.41 -15.53
CA LYS A 310 0.87 -18.78 -15.87
C LYS A 310 1.35 -19.14 -17.28
N TRP A 311 1.15 -18.26 -18.26
CA TRP A 311 1.63 -18.50 -19.61
C TRP A 311 3.15 -18.70 -19.66
N LEU A 312 3.93 -17.89 -18.92
CA LEU A 312 5.39 -18.07 -18.84
C LEU A 312 5.77 -19.45 -18.28
N ASN A 313 5.11 -19.88 -17.20
CA ASN A 313 5.35 -21.19 -16.58
C ASN A 313 4.99 -22.36 -17.52
N GLU A 314 3.93 -22.23 -18.31
CA GLU A 314 3.45 -23.29 -19.20
C GLU A 314 4.19 -23.33 -20.55
N ASN A 315 4.69 -22.20 -21.06
CA ASN A 315 5.17 -22.07 -22.44
C ASN A 315 6.67 -21.81 -22.57
N ALA A 316 7.37 -21.39 -21.51
CA ALA A 316 8.81 -21.25 -21.56
C ALA A 316 9.49 -22.62 -21.76
N ALA A 317 10.57 -22.64 -22.53
CA ALA A 317 11.41 -23.83 -22.68
C ALA A 317 12.17 -24.17 -21.39
N GLU A 318 12.44 -23.15 -20.56
CA GLU A 318 13.19 -23.28 -19.32
C GLU A 318 12.88 -22.12 -18.37
N LYS A 319 12.80 -22.41 -17.07
CA LYS A 319 12.75 -21.42 -15.99
C LYS A 319 13.98 -21.62 -15.10
N ILE A 320 14.79 -20.58 -14.97
CA ILE A 320 15.96 -20.56 -14.07
C ILE A 320 15.67 -19.56 -12.95
N ASN A 321 15.63 -20.04 -11.71
CA ASN A 321 15.64 -19.14 -10.56
C ASN A 321 17.05 -18.57 -10.39
N ILE A 322 17.17 -17.24 -10.41
CA ILE A 322 18.45 -16.54 -10.27
C ILE A 322 18.78 -16.32 -8.79
N LYS A 323 17.78 -15.85 -8.05
CA LYS A 323 17.78 -15.62 -6.59
C LYS A 323 16.32 -15.48 -6.12
N PRO A 324 16.06 -15.33 -4.81
CA PRO A 324 14.70 -15.08 -4.33
C PRO A 324 14.03 -13.94 -5.10
N GLN A 325 12.82 -14.21 -5.61
CA GLN A 325 11.97 -13.27 -6.35
C GLN A 325 12.54 -12.78 -7.70
N VAL A 326 13.54 -13.46 -8.27
CA VAL A 326 14.05 -13.17 -9.63
C VAL A 326 14.16 -14.46 -10.43
N ASP A 327 13.29 -14.58 -11.44
CA ASP A 327 13.25 -15.73 -12.34
C ASP A 327 13.58 -15.30 -13.77
N ARG A 328 14.40 -16.09 -14.47
CA ARG A 328 14.75 -15.89 -15.88
C ARG A 328 14.17 -17.03 -16.72
N TYR A 329 13.25 -16.68 -17.60
CA TYR A 329 12.55 -17.61 -18.49
C TYR A 329 13.19 -17.58 -19.87
N ARG A 330 13.53 -18.74 -20.44
CA ARG A 330 13.92 -18.88 -21.85
C ARG A 330 12.71 -19.30 -22.66
N LEU A 331 12.28 -18.48 -23.61
CA LEU A 331 11.16 -18.76 -24.49
C LEU A 331 11.57 -19.75 -25.60
N LYS A 332 10.58 -20.35 -26.28
CA LYS A 332 10.81 -21.24 -27.44
C LYS A 332 11.58 -20.56 -28.58
N SER A 333 11.51 -19.23 -28.68
CA SER A 333 12.27 -18.43 -29.64
C SER A 333 13.77 -18.32 -29.33
N GLY A 334 14.20 -18.74 -28.13
CA GLY A 334 15.57 -18.57 -27.64
C GLY A 334 15.82 -17.25 -26.89
N ARG A 335 14.88 -16.29 -26.94
CA ARG A 335 14.93 -15.05 -26.15
C ARG A 335 14.54 -15.29 -24.69
N HIS A 336 14.97 -14.39 -23.82
CA HIS A 336 14.72 -14.45 -22.39
C HIS A 336 13.80 -13.34 -21.88
N VAL A 337 13.05 -13.64 -20.84
CA VAL A 337 12.27 -12.69 -20.02
C VAL A 337 12.71 -12.84 -18.57
N ILE A 338 13.03 -11.72 -17.92
CA ILE A 338 13.35 -11.66 -16.49
C ILE A 338 12.09 -11.19 -15.76
N LEU A 339 11.47 -12.08 -14.99
CA LEU A 339 10.28 -11.77 -14.20
C LEU A 339 10.67 -11.49 -12.76
N LEU A 340 10.17 -10.37 -12.23
CA LEU A 340 10.40 -9.97 -10.84
C LEU A 340 9.20 -10.30 -9.95
N ALA A 341 9.49 -10.76 -8.73
CA ALA A 341 8.51 -11.07 -7.67
C ALA A 341 7.34 -11.97 -8.12
N GLU A 342 7.56 -12.84 -9.09
CA GLU A 342 6.51 -13.72 -9.64
C GLU A 342 5.27 -12.94 -10.11
N GLY A 343 5.44 -11.70 -10.59
CA GLY A 343 4.34 -10.83 -11.01
C GLY A 343 3.59 -10.10 -9.88
N ARG A 344 4.02 -10.26 -8.62
CA ARG A 344 3.53 -9.47 -7.47
C ARG A 344 4.27 -8.12 -7.37
N LEU A 345 3.88 -7.32 -6.38
CA LEU A 345 4.41 -5.98 -6.10
C LEU A 345 5.95 -5.96 -5.98
N VAL A 346 6.62 -5.38 -6.98
CA VAL A 346 8.09 -5.39 -7.12
C VAL A 346 8.79 -4.56 -6.05
N ASN A 347 8.23 -3.42 -5.66
CA ASN A 347 8.80 -2.52 -4.66
C ASN A 347 8.84 -3.16 -3.25
N LEU A 348 7.88 -4.04 -2.94
CA LEU A 348 7.80 -4.76 -1.67
C LEU A 348 8.46 -6.14 -1.73
N GLY A 349 8.28 -6.86 -2.85
CA GLY A 349 8.84 -8.19 -3.04
C GLY A 349 10.36 -8.16 -3.19
N CYS A 350 10.88 -7.23 -4.00
CA CYS A 350 12.30 -7.10 -4.34
C CYS A 350 13.04 -5.98 -3.58
N ALA A 351 12.33 -5.12 -2.84
CA ALA A 351 12.92 -4.08 -2.02
C ALA A 351 12.19 -3.93 -0.67
N MET A 352 12.08 -2.72 -0.15
CA MET A 352 11.56 -2.44 1.21
C MET A 352 10.22 -1.71 1.21
N GLY A 353 9.56 -1.62 0.04
CA GLY A 353 8.37 -0.80 -0.14
C GLY A 353 8.70 0.69 -0.12
N HIS A 354 7.71 1.48 0.26
CA HIS A 354 7.78 2.93 0.30
C HIS A 354 8.63 3.45 1.49
N PRO A 355 9.32 4.59 1.32
CA PRO A 355 10.13 5.17 2.39
C PRO A 355 9.26 5.63 3.58
N SER A 356 9.84 5.66 4.78
CA SER A 356 9.08 5.93 6.01
C SER A 356 8.31 7.24 5.99
N PHE A 357 8.87 8.30 5.43
CA PHE A 357 8.23 9.62 5.37
C PHE A 357 6.91 9.61 4.57
N VAL A 358 6.86 8.88 3.46
CA VAL A 358 5.62 8.81 2.68
C VAL A 358 4.58 7.95 3.40
N MET A 359 4.98 6.82 4.00
CA MET A 359 4.09 5.97 4.78
C MET A 359 3.58 6.66 6.05
N SER A 360 4.33 7.61 6.59
CA SER A 360 3.85 8.47 7.69
C SER A 360 2.57 9.22 7.31
N ASN A 361 2.40 9.63 6.05
CA ASN A 361 1.18 10.29 5.60
C ASN A 361 0.02 9.30 5.57
N SER A 362 0.18 8.15 4.91
CA SER A 362 -0.84 7.11 4.81
C SER A 362 -1.27 6.60 6.19
N PHE A 363 -0.31 6.29 7.06
CA PHE A 363 -0.60 5.73 8.38
C PHE A 363 -1.13 6.77 9.36
N THR A 364 -0.80 8.05 9.19
CA THR A 364 -1.49 9.12 9.94
C THR A 364 -2.96 9.19 9.53
N ASN A 365 -3.29 9.02 8.24
CA ASN A 365 -4.69 8.92 7.82
C ASN A 365 -5.38 7.70 8.44
N GLN A 366 -4.72 6.53 8.47
CA GLN A 366 -5.25 5.33 9.13
C GLN A 366 -5.55 5.57 10.62
N VAL A 367 -4.61 6.15 11.36
CA VAL A 367 -4.81 6.48 12.79
C VAL A 367 -6.00 7.41 12.96
N LEU A 368 -6.11 8.46 12.15
CA LEU A 368 -7.23 9.41 12.22
C LEU A 368 -8.56 8.76 11.84
N ALA A 369 -8.57 7.88 10.84
CA ALA A 369 -9.76 7.10 10.45
C ALA A 369 -10.22 6.17 11.59
N GLN A 370 -9.29 5.49 12.25
CA GLN A 370 -9.57 4.63 13.41
C GLN A 370 -10.14 5.45 14.59
N ILE A 371 -9.54 6.61 14.90
CA ILE A 371 -10.07 7.51 15.93
C ILE A 371 -11.48 7.97 15.58
N GLU A 372 -11.69 8.38 14.33
CA GLU A 372 -12.96 8.95 13.88
C GLU A 372 -14.08 7.90 13.93
N LEU A 373 -13.86 6.70 13.38
CA LEU A 373 -14.82 5.60 13.44
C LEU A 373 -15.11 5.13 14.87
N TRP A 374 -14.08 5.05 15.73
CA TRP A 374 -14.23 4.54 17.10
C TRP A 374 -14.94 5.53 18.03
N THR A 375 -14.61 6.82 17.92
CA THR A 375 -15.11 7.86 18.83
C THR A 375 -16.37 8.57 18.33
N ASN A 376 -16.61 8.58 17.02
CA ASN A 376 -17.75 9.23 16.38
C ASN A 376 -18.64 8.24 15.59
N THR A 377 -18.72 6.97 15.99
CA THR A 377 -19.42 5.89 15.27
C THR A 377 -20.83 6.28 14.79
N SER A 378 -21.60 7.02 15.60
CA SER A 378 -22.96 7.43 15.25
C SER A 378 -23.05 8.37 14.04
N LYS A 379 -21.95 9.03 13.64
CA LYS A 379 -21.90 9.89 12.44
C LYS A 379 -21.71 9.08 11.16
N TYR A 380 -21.34 7.81 11.27
CA TYR A 380 -21.02 6.92 10.15
C TYR A 380 -22.03 5.78 10.10
N PRO A 381 -23.24 6.01 9.55
CA PRO A 381 -24.12 4.91 9.20
C PRO A 381 -23.46 3.99 8.17
N LEU A 382 -24.11 2.89 7.80
CA LEU A 382 -23.56 1.97 6.81
C LEU A 382 -23.26 2.71 5.48
N GLY A 383 -21.99 2.68 5.06
CA GLY A 383 -21.53 3.37 3.87
C GLY A 383 -20.00 3.37 3.77
N VAL A 384 -19.49 3.95 2.68
CA VAL A 384 -18.06 4.18 2.45
C VAL A 384 -17.84 5.70 2.39
N TYR A 385 -17.02 6.22 3.30
CA TYR A 385 -16.84 7.65 3.52
C TYR A 385 -15.40 8.07 3.26
N PHE A 386 -15.19 9.29 2.78
CA PHE A 386 -13.86 9.90 2.79
C PHE A 386 -13.50 10.37 4.21
N LEU A 387 -12.20 10.42 4.49
CA LEU A 387 -11.72 11.12 5.68
C LEU A 387 -12.10 12.61 5.57
N PRO A 388 -12.63 13.25 6.62
CA PRO A 388 -12.94 14.68 6.59
C PRO A 388 -11.74 15.52 6.15
N LYS A 389 -11.96 16.48 5.25
CA LYS A 389 -10.88 17.31 4.67
C LYS A 389 -10.02 18.02 5.72
N LYS A 390 -10.60 18.37 6.87
CA LYS A 390 -9.86 18.97 8.00
C LYS A 390 -8.81 18.01 8.58
N LEU A 391 -9.11 16.71 8.65
CA LEU A 391 -8.19 15.68 9.12
C LEU A 391 -7.11 15.38 8.07
N ASP A 392 -7.46 15.43 6.79
CA ASP A 392 -6.52 15.31 5.67
C ASP A 392 -5.51 16.50 5.66
N GLU A 393 -6.00 17.73 5.88
CA GLU A 393 -5.13 18.91 6.08
C GLU A 393 -4.27 18.79 7.36
N GLU A 394 -4.80 18.18 8.43
CA GLU A 394 -4.03 17.90 9.65
C GLU A 394 -2.88 16.94 9.39
N VAL A 395 -3.09 15.91 8.55
CA VAL A 395 -2.02 15.00 8.12
C VAL A 395 -0.90 15.82 7.47
N ALA A 396 -1.21 16.63 6.45
CA ALA A 396 -0.19 17.42 5.77
C ALA A 396 0.56 18.35 6.75
N ALA A 397 -0.19 19.07 7.60
CA ALA A 397 0.38 19.99 8.58
C ALA A 397 1.35 19.30 9.55
N ALA A 398 1.06 18.06 9.97
CA ALA A 398 1.91 17.30 10.88
C ALA A 398 3.29 16.92 10.29
N HIS A 399 3.48 17.03 8.97
CA HIS A 399 4.72 16.68 8.29
C HIS A 399 5.58 17.91 7.91
N LEU A 400 5.02 19.12 7.93
CA LEU A 400 5.67 20.33 7.40
C LEU A 400 6.94 20.73 8.17
N ASP A 401 6.90 20.66 9.50
CA ASP A 401 8.03 21.07 10.35
C ASP A 401 9.29 20.25 10.08
N LYS A 402 9.13 18.95 9.83
CA LYS A 402 10.23 18.02 9.51
C LYS A 402 10.95 18.42 8.21
N LEU A 403 10.24 19.03 7.27
CA LEU A 403 10.79 19.53 6.01
C LEU A 403 11.23 21.00 6.08
N GLY A 404 11.13 21.65 7.24
CA GLY A 404 11.45 23.06 7.42
C GLY A 404 10.47 24.02 6.73
N VAL A 405 9.26 23.56 6.40
CA VAL A 405 8.25 24.37 5.72
C VAL A 405 7.60 25.34 6.72
N LYS A 406 7.59 26.63 6.39
CA LYS A 406 6.92 27.67 7.19
C LYS A 406 5.58 28.04 6.55
N LEU A 407 4.49 27.54 7.12
CA LEU A 407 3.15 27.74 6.56
C LEU A 407 2.61 29.15 6.84
N THR A 408 2.22 29.87 5.79
CA THR A 408 1.55 31.19 5.90
C THR A 408 0.19 31.05 6.56
N LYS A 409 -0.16 31.97 7.47
CA LYS A 409 -1.48 32.06 8.09
C LYS A 409 -2.29 33.20 7.48
N LEU A 410 -3.56 32.95 7.17
CA LEU A 410 -4.49 33.98 6.73
C LEU A 410 -4.73 34.97 7.87
N SER A 411 -4.67 36.27 7.57
CA SER A 411 -5.26 37.31 8.43
C SER A 411 -6.78 37.25 8.41
N ASP A 412 -7.45 37.81 9.42
CA ASP A 412 -8.91 37.89 9.49
C ASP A 412 -9.51 38.54 8.24
N LYS A 413 -8.84 39.58 7.73
CA LYS A 413 -9.22 40.28 6.49
C LYS A 413 -9.19 39.34 5.28
N GLN A 414 -8.17 38.51 5.13
CA GLN A 414 -8.07 37.56 4.02
C GLN A 414 -9.09 36.43 4.15
N ALA A 415 -9.26 35.86 5.34
CA ALA A 415 -10.25 34.81 5.59
C ALA A 415 -11.67 35.29 5.28
N LYS A 416 -12.03 36.51 5.73
CA LYS A 416 -13.31 37.15 5.40
C LYS A 416 -13.48 37.41 3.90
N TYR A 417 -12.42 37.86 3.21
CA TYR A 417 -12.45 38.09 1.76
C TYR A 417 -12.70 36.80 0.97
N LEU A 418 -12.04 35.71 1.36
CA LEU A 418 -12.18 34.40 0.72
C LEU A 418 -13.45 33.64 1.13
N GLY A 419 -14.08 34.04 2.24
CA GLY A 419 -15.25 33.34 2.78
C GLY A 419 -14.92 31.97 3.39
N ILE A 420 -13.69 31.78 3.89
CA ILE A 420 -13.23 30.50 4.49
C ILE A 420 -12.62 30.73 5.88
N PRO A 421 -12.67 29.74 6.79
CA PRO A 421 -12.02 29.87 8.11
C PRO A 421 -10.49 29.98 7.99
N GLN A 422 -9.85 30.70 8.93
CA GLN A 422 -8.37 30.76 9.02
C GLN A 422 -7.71 29.41 9.29
N THR A 423 -8.47 28.46 9.83
CA THR A 423 -8.01 27.12 10.20
C THR A 423 -8.53 26.04 9.24
N GLY A 424 -9.03 26.44 8.08
CA GLY A 424 -9.60 25.53 7.09
C GLY A 424 -10.93 24.87 7.50
N PRO A 425 -11.47 23.98 6.66
CA PRO A 425 -10.89 23.50 5.41
C PRO A 425 -10.69 24.62 4.36
N PHE A 426 -9.59 24.57 3.63
CA PHE A 426 -9.17 25.64 2.71
C PHE A 426 -9.63 25.45 1.27
N LYS A 427 -10.16 24.27 0.94
CA LYS A 427 -10.57 23.90 -0.42
C LYS A 427 -11.95 23.24 -0.39
N PRO A 428 -12.76 23.40 -1.45
CA PRO A 428 -14.03 22.70 -1.56
C PRO A 428 -13.81 21.18 -1.76
N ASP A 429 -14.86 20.39 -1.56
CA ASP A 429 -14.76 18.93 -1.59
C ASP A 429 -14.36 18.38 -2.97
N HIS A 430 -14.82 19.00 -4.05
CA HIS A 430 -14.53 18.58 -5.43
C HIS A 430 -13.14 19.00 -5.94
N TYR A 431 -12.33 19.65 -5.10
CA TYR A 431 -10.99 20.08 -5.47
C TYR A 431 -10.04 18.88 -5.61
N ARG A 432 -9.31 18.79 -6.72
CA ARG A 432 -8.41 17.68 -7.02
C ARG A 432 -7.00 18.01 -6.50
N TYR A 433 -6.83 18.03 -5.18
CA TYR A 433 -5.65 18.53 -4.42
C TYR A 433 -5.61 20.02 -4.23
#